data_AF-A0A8T3DYT5-F1
#
_entry.id   AF-A0A8T3DYT5-F1
#
_cell.length_a   1.000
_cell.length_b   1.000
_cell.length_c   1.000
_cell.angle_alpha   90.00
_cell.angle_beta   90.00
_cell.angle_gamma   90.00
#
_symmetry.space_group_name_H-M   'P 1'
#
loop_
_entity.id
_entity.type
_entity.pdbx_description
1 polymer ?
#
loop_
_entity_poly.entity_id
_entity_poly.type
_entity_poly.pdbx_seq_one_letter_code
_entity_poly.pdbx_strand_id
1 'polypeptide(L)'
;MQSVSGSAYGHLTENGKSERLRTGPLGPSHGEAETRECVFYNANWEIEKTNQSGLERCEAEKDKRLHCYASWRNNSGTIELVKKGCWLDDFNCYDRQECVATEENPQVFFCCCEGNYCNERFTHLPDVSGPQGEGDSALLALLPESGGCSVHSA
;
A
#
# COMPACT_ATOMS: atom_id res chain seq x y z
N MET A 1 -20.18 26.80 -57.12
CA MET A 1 -18.88 26.65 -57.82
C MET A 1 -17.81 26.59 -56.73
N GLN A 2 -17.36 25.37 -56.38
CA GLN A 2 -15.98 24.85 -56.58
C GLN A 2 -14.93 25.66 -55.80
N SER A 3 -14.40 25.18 -54.68
CA SER A 3 -13.37 24.12 -54.47
C SER A 3 -11.96 24.53 -54.91
N VAL A 4 -11.05 24.74 -53.94
CA VAL A 4 -9.62 24.33 -53.80
C VAL A 4 -8.91 25.32 -52.85
N SER A 5 -7.84 25.06 -52.08
CA SER A 5 -7.17 23.89 -51.48
C SER A 5 -5.91 24.45 -50.78
N GLY A 6 -5.48 23.82 -49.68
CA GLY A 6 -4.08 23.90 -49.16
C GLY A 6 -3.79 25.05 -48.17
N SER A 7 -2.94 24.90 -47.16
CA SER A 7 -2.14 23.75 -46.74
C SER A 7 -1.72 23.96 -45.28
N ALA A 8 -1.89 22.96 -44.43
CA ALA A 8 -1.28 22.93 -43.11
C ALA A 8 0.23 22.65 -43.29
N TYR A 9 1.09 23.55 -42.80
CA TYR A 9 2.52 23.26 -42.70
C TYR A 9 2.72 22.26 -41.54
N GLY A 10 2.66 20.97 -41.87
CA GLY A 10 3.10 19.90 -40.99
C GLY A 10 4.62 19.77 -41.07
N HIS A 11 5.30 19.85 -39.93
CA HIS A 11 6.69 19.43 -39.80
C HIS A 11 6.71 17.91 -39.67
N LEU A 12 7.24 17.21 -40.69
CA LEU A 12 7.44 15.76 -40.67
C LEU A 12 8.80 15.46 -40.01
N THR A 13 8.79 14.78 -38.86
CA THR A 13 9.97 14.10 -38.31
C THR A 13 9.92 12.61 -38.67
N GLU A 14 11.07 12.07 -39.05
CA GLU A 14 11.25 10.83 -39.81
C GLU A 14 10.97 9.50 -39.06
N ASN A 15 10.11 9.47 -38.03
CA ASN A 15 9.74 8.22 -37.36
C ASN A 15 8.26 8.26 -36.94
N GLY A 16 7.39 7.62 -37.74
CA GLY A 16 5.93 7.68 -37.60
C GLY A 16 5.37 7.09 -36.30
N LYS A 17 5.18 7.93 -35.27
CA LYS A 17 4.27 7.65 -34.16
C LYS A 17 3.42 8.88 -33.85
N SER A 18 2.12 8.74 -34.09
CA SER A 18 1.11 9.77 -33.82
C SER A 18 0.88 9.85 -32.30
N GLU A 19 1.51 10.82 -31.65
CA GLU A 19 1.19 11.15 -30.27
C GLU A 19 -0.03 12.08 -30.26
N ARG A 20 -1.19 11.52 -29.89
CA ARG A 20 -2.34 12.33 -29.51
C ARG A 20 -1.97 13.11 -28.25
N LEU A 21 -1.73 14.42 -28.41
CA LEU A 21 -1.64 15.36 -27.31
C LEU A 21 -2.96 15.33 -26.53
N ARG A 22 -2.96 14.65 -25.38
CA ARG A 22 -4.04 14.73 -24.39
C ARG A 22 -3.66 15.79 -23.35
N THR A 23 -4.10 17.02 -23.60
CA THR A 23 -4.24 18.06 -22.58
C THR A 23 -5.51 17.78 -21.76
N GLY A 24 -5.34 17.43 -20.48
CA GLY A 24 -6.40 17.42 -19.47
C GLY A 24 -5.89 18.07 -18.17
N PRO A 25 -6.73 18.73 -17.35
CA PRO A 25 -6.26 19.41 -16.15
C PRO A 25 -6.36 18.57 -14.87
N LEU A 26 -5.40 18.81 -13.97
CA LEU A 26 -5.38 18.66 -12.49
C LEU A 26 -5.31 17.26 -11.85
N GLY A 27 -4.16 17.01 -11.23
CA GLY A 27 -3.95 16.14 -10.07
C GLY A 27 -2.47 16.22 -9.67
N PRO A 28 -2.10 16.23 -8.37
CA PRO A 28 -0.72 15.94 -8.02
C PRO A 28 -0.46 14.54 -8.57
N SER A 29 0.49 14.42 -9.51
CA SER A 29 1.06 13.11 -9.80
C SER A 29 1.66 12.69 -8.46
N HIS A 30 0.97 11.80 -7.73
CA HIS A 30 1.64 10.95 -6.77
C HIS A 30 2.77 10.35 -7.59
N GLY A 31 3.99 10.85 -7.39
CA GLY A 31 5.15 10.26 -8.02
C GLY A 31 5.11 8.82 -7.58
N GLU A 32 4.89 7.90 -8.52
CA GLU A 32 5.00 6.47 -8.28
C GLU A 32 6.32 6.28 -7.53
N ALA A 33 6.22 5.89 -6.27
CA ALA A 33 7.39 5.69 -5.43
C ALA A 33 7.99 4.36 -5.84
N GLU A 34 8.62 4.34 -7.02
CA GLU A 34 9.26 3.14 -7.56
C GLU A 34 10.25 2.58 -6.52
N THR A 35 10.03 1.33 -6.13
CA THR A 35 10.90 0.63 -5.18
C THR A 35 12.18 0.20 -5.88
N ARG A 36 13.33 0.66 -5.38
CA ARG A 36 14.67 0.28 -5.88
C ARG A 36 15.55 -0.30 -4.80
N GLU A 37 15.35 0.10 -3.54
CA GLU A 37 16.10 -0.39 -2.40
C GLU A 37 15.19 -0.64 -1.20
N CYS A 38 15.49 -1.71 -0.46
CA CYS A 38 14.77 -2.14 0.72
C CYS A 38 15.71 -2.36 1.90
N VAL A 39 15.18 -2.28 3.12
CA VAL A 39 15.91 -2.74 4.31
C VAL A 39 16.05 -4.26 4.21
N PHE A 40 17.27 -4.75 4.37
CA PHE A 40 17.58 -6.17 4.38
C PHE A 40 17.78 -6.68 5.80
N TYR A 41 17.20 -7.84 6.09
CA TYR A 41 17.46 -8.57 7.33
C TYR A 41 17.28 -10.06 7.11
N ASN A 42 18.15 -10.88 7.71
CA ASN A 42 18.02 -12.32 7.71
C ASN A 42 18.36 -12.91 9.08
N ALA A 43 17.37 -13.47 9.77
CA ALA A 43 17.60 -14.15 11.05
C ALA A 43 18.50 -15.39 10.91
N ASN A 44 18.50 -16.04 9.74
CA ASN A 44 19.20 -17.29 9.49
C ASN A 44 20.54 -17.09 8.73
N TRP A 45 21.15 -15.92 8.90
CA TRP A 45 22.29 -15.45 8.10
C TRP A 45 23.53 -16.36 8.16
N GLU A 46 23.83 -16.97 9.31
CA GLU A 46 24.99 -17.88 9.46
C GLU A 46 24.85 -19.13 8.59
N ILE A 47 23.64 -19.69 8.54
CA ILE A 47 23.33 -20.91 7.78
C ILE A 47 23.21 -20.57 6.29
N GLU A 48 22.53 -19.47 5.95
CA GLU A 48 22.33 -19.03 4.57
C GLU A 48 23.56 -18.31 3.98
N LYS A 49 24.60 -18.06 4.78
CA LYS A 49 25.84 -17.36 4.41
C LYS A 49 25.58 -15.98 3.80
N THR A 50 24.62 -15.25 4.36
CA THR A 50 24.29 -13.87 3.99
C THR A 50 24.83 -12.90 5.03
N ASN A 51 24.72 -11.60 4.75
CA ASN A 51 24.77 -10.61 5.84
C ASN A 51 23.57 -10.81 6.77
N GLN A 52 23.68 -10.36 8.02
CA GLN A 52 22.53 -10.34 8.93
C GLN A 52 21.58 -9.18 8.62
N SER A 53 22.14 -8.02 8.30
CA SER A 53 21.38 -6.79 8.02
C SER A 53 22.09 -5.96 6.96
N GLY A 54 21.36 -5.03 6.34
CA GLY A 54 21.92 -4.10 5.37
C GLY A 54 20.83 -3.43 4.54
N LEU A 55 21.21 -3.00 3.34
CA LEU A 55 20.31 -2.56 2.30
C LEU A 55 20.40 -3.53 1.12
N GLU A 56 19.25 -3.90 0.56
CA GLU A 56 19.14 -4.74 -0.62
C GLU A 56 18.69 -3.87 -1.79
N ARG A 57 19.40 -3.96 -2.91
CA ARG A 57 19.00 -3.33 -4.17
C ARG A 57 18.14 -4.32 -4.95
N CYS A 58 16.93 -3.91 -5.29
CA CYS A 58 15.96 -4.79 -5.94
C CYS A 58 16.28 -4.98 -7.42
N GLU A 59 16.18 -6.23 -7.89
CA GLU A 59 16.41 -6.58 -9.29
C GLU A 59 15.18 -6.25 -10.12
N ALA A 60 15.28 -5.24 -10.98
CA ALA A 60 14.17 -4.79 -11.81
C ALA A 60 13.97 -5.69 -13.04
N GLU A 61 12.75 -6.18 -13.20
CA GLU A 61 12.29 -6.83 -14.42
C GLU A 61 11.44 -5.86 -15.25
N LYS A 62 11.51 -5.98 -16.58
CA LYS A 62 10.77 -5.10 -17.48
C LYS A 62 9.26 -5.27 -17.27
N ASP A 63 8.54 -4.16 -17.15
CA ASP A 63 7.08 -4.12 -16.98
C ASP A 63 6.58 -4.82 -15.71
N LYS A 64 7.43 -4.94 -14.68
CA LYS A 64 7.13 -5.53 -13.37
C LYS A 64 7.33 -4.50 -12.26
N ARG A 65 6.42 -4.47 -11.29
CA ARG A 65 6.58 -3.65 -10.07
C ARG A 65 7.49 -4.37 -9.08
N LEU A 66 8.13 -3.57 -8.24
CA LEU A 66 8.96 -4.03 -7.13
C LEU A 66 8.43 -3.46 -5.84
N HIS A 67 8.59 -4.23 -4.77
CA HIS A 67 8.10 -3.91 -3.45
C HIS A 67 9.17 -4.25 -2.41
N CYS A 68 9.01 -3.75 -1.18
CA CYS A 68 9.73 -4.27 -0.03
C CYS A 68 8.81 -5.16 0.80
N TYR A 69 9.38 -6.05 1.61
CA TYR A 69 8.64 -6.83 2.60
C TYR A 69 9.31 -6.84 3.97
N ALA A 70 8.52 -7.15 4.99
CA ALA A 70 9.00 -7.53 6.32
C ALA A 70 8.23 -8.74 6.84
N SER A 71 8.92 -9.63 7.54
CA SER A 71 8.34 -10.76 8.25
C SER A 71 8.89 -10.89 9.67
N TRP A 72 8.02 -11.25 10.61
CA TRP A 72 8.35 -11.36 12.02
C TRP A 72 7.45 -12.36 12.74
N ARG A 73 7.85 -12.78 13.93
CA ARG A 73 6.99 -13.47 14.89
C ARG A 73 6.64 -12.53 16.01
N ASN A 74 5.48 -12.75 16.62
CA ASN A 74 5.08 -12.05 17.82
C ASN A 74 4.76 -13.08 18.91
N ASN A 75 5.75 -13.34 19.76
CA ASN A 75 5.56 -14.25 20.89
C ASN A 75 5.12 -13.45 22.12
N SER A 76 3.81 -13.40 22.35
CA SER A 76 3.19 -12.75 23.52
C SER A 76 3.65 -11.29 23.72
N GLY A 77 3.78 -10.53 22.63
CA GLY A 77 4.22 -9.13 22.63
C GLY A 77 5.70 -8.92 22.32
N THR A 78 6.51 -9.99 22.29
CA THR A 78 7.91 -9.91 21.88
C THR A 78 8.03 -10.09 20.37
N ILE A 79 8.53 -9.06 19.69
CA ILE A 79 8.75 -9.08 18.24
C ILE A 79 10.10 -9.73 17.94
N GLU A 80 10.07 -10.79 17.13
CA GLU A 80 11.25 -11.48 16.62
C GLU A 80 11.29 -11.34 15.10
N LEU A 81 12.23 -10.54 14.57
CA LEU A 81 12.40 -10.39 13.12
C LEU A 81 12.82 -11.71 12.48
N VAL A 82 12.19 -12.05 11.36
CA VAL A 82 12.50 -13.24 10.55
C VAL A 82 13.29 -12.85 9.31
N LYS A 83 12.68 -12.09 8.39
CA LYS A 83 13.35 -11.57 7.18
C LYS A 83 12.82 -10.20 6.76
N LYS A 84 13.65 -9.43 6.04
CA LYS A 84 13.27 -8.22 5.31
C LYS A 84 14.03 -8.18 3.99
N GLY A 85 13.43 -7.59 2.96
CA GLY A 85 14.10 -7.43 1.68
C GLY A 85 13.18 -6.96 0.56
N CYS A 86 13.62 -7.19 -0.67
CA CYS A 86 12.87 -6.97 -1.91
C CYS A 86 11.81 -8.04 -2.13
N TRP A 87 10.71 -7.65 -2.73
CA TRP A 87 9.57 -8.49 -3.08
C TRP A 87 9.17 -8.24 -4.53
N LEU A 88 8.81 -9.32 -5.22
CA LEU A 88 8.44 -9.29 -6.64
C LEU A 88 7.02 -8.72 -6.83
N ASP A 89 6.66 -8.49 -8.09
CA ASP A 89 5.40 -7.93 -8.55
C ASP A 89 4.17 -8.68 -8.00
N ASP A 90 3.56 -8.12 -6.93
CA ASP A 90 2.44 -8.70 -6.21
C ASP A 90 1.36 -7.63 -6.01
N PHE A 91 0.17 -7.88 -6.54
CA PHE A 91 -0.96 -6.95 -6.49
C PHE A 91 -1.38 -6.61 -5.05
N ASN A 92 -1.07 -7.48 -4.08
CA ASN A 92 -1.33 -7.20 -2.67
C ASN A 92 -0.49 -6.04 -2.14
N CYS A 93 0.59 -5.64 -2.82
CA CYS A 93 1.52 -4.61 -2.36
C CYS A 93 1.33 -3.27 -3.09
N TYR A 94 0.47 -3.23 -4.11
CA TYR A 94 0.31 -2.06 -4.97
C TYR A 94 -0.21 -0.86 -4.20
N ASP A 95 0.42 0.30 -4.44
CA ASP A 95 0.04 1.59 -3.87
C ASP A 95 0.06 1.63 -2.33
N ARG A 96 0.69 0.64 -1.67
CA ARG A 96 0.82 0.57 -0.20
C ARG A 96 2.12 1.20 0.25
N GLN A 97 2.08 2.40 0.80
CA GLN A 97 3.28 3.06 1.33
C GLN A 97 3.73 2.52 2.69
N GLU A 98 2.80 1.94 3.46
CA GLU A 98 3.05 1.42 4.80
C GLU A 98 3.07 -0.12 4.79
N CYS A 99 4.06 -0.72 5.47
CA CYS A 99 4.14 -2.17 5.62
C CYS A 99 3.23 -2.63 6.79
N VAL A 100 2.01 -3.05 6.47
CA VAL A 100 1.01 -3.48 7.46
C VAL A 100 0.59 -4.92 7.19
N ALA A 101 0.75 -5.79 8.19
CA ALA A 101 0.19 -7.14 8.16
C ALA A 101 -1.28 -7.08 8.59
N THR A 102 -2.16 -7.76 7.86
CA THR A 102 -3.62 -7.73 8.11
C THR A 102 -4.21 -9.08 8.52
N GLU A 103 -3.44 -10.16 8.42
CA GLU A 103 -3.89 -11.51 8.82
C GLU A 103 -4.12 -11.59 10.33
N GLU A 104 -5.19 -12.26 10.76
CA GLU A 104 -5.53 -12.43 12.17
C GLU A 104 -4.69 -13.53 12.82
N ASN A 105 -3.91 -13.18 13.84
CA ASN A 105 -3.09 -14.10 14.65
C ASN A 105 -2.23 -15.12 13.85
N PRO A 106 -1.44 -14.69 12.85
CA PRO A 106 -0.57 -15.59 12.10
C PRO A 106 0.60 -16.08 12.97
N GLN A 107 1.12 -17.28 12.67
CA GLN A 107 2.36 -17.78 13.31
C GLN A 107 3.58 -16.94 12.91
N VAL A 108 3.60 -16.45 11.67
CA VAL A 108 4.61 -15.55 11.12
C VAL A 108 3.87 -14.46 10.38
N PHE A 109 4.04 -13.23 10.84
CA PHE A 109 3.46 -12.05 10.22
C PHE A 109 4.23 -11.69 8.95
N PHE A 110 3.53 -11.14 7.97
CA PHE A 110 4.08 -10.69 6.71
C PHE A 110 3.38 -9.40 6.26
N CYS A 111 4.16 -8.45 5.77
CA CYS A 111 3.66 -7.29 5.05
C CYS A 111 4.56 -6.97 3.86
N CYS A 112 3.99 -6.29 2.87
CA CYS A 112 4.73 -5.68 1.77
C CYS A 112 4.24 -4.26 1.51
N CYS A 113 5.11 -3.47 0.90
CA CYS A 113 4.88 -2.05 0.62
C CYS A 113 5.68 -1.59 -0.60
N GLU A 114 5.32 -0.43 -1.13
CA GLU A 114 5.92 0.23 -2.27
C GLU A 114 6.63 1.52 -1.82
N GLY A 115 7.84 1.75 -2.34
CA GLY A 115 8.71 2.86 -1.98
C GLY A 115 10.02 2.41 -1.33
N ASN A 116 11.09 3.17 -1.55
CA ASN A 116 12.40 2.85 -1.01
C ASN A 116 12.36 2.80 0.52
N TYR A 117 12.92 1.73 1.08
CA TYR A 117 13.02 1.49 2.52
C TYR A 117 11.67 1.47 3.26
N CYS A 118 10.53 1.32 2.57
CA CYS A 118 9.20 1.35 3.20
C CYS A 118 9.02 0.25 4.27
N ASN A 119 9.80 -0.83 4.18
CA ASN A 119 9.83 -1.93 5.14
C ASN A 119 10.71 -1.66 6.38
N GLU A 120 11.26 -0.46 6.54
CA GLU A 120 11.96 -0.05 7.77
C GLU A 120 11.02 -0.19 8.98
N ARG A 121 9.79 0.30 8.83
CA ARG A 121 8.72 0.21 9.82
C ARG A 121 7.69 -0.82 9.36
N PHE A 122 7.17 -1.59 10.30
CA PHE A 122 6.11 -2.57 10.06
C PHE A 122 5.15 -2.59 11.23
N THR A 123 3.87 -2.86 10.96
CA THR A 123 2.82 -2.95 11.98
C THR A 123 1.87 -4.12 11.69
N HIS A 124 1.05 -4.47 12.67
CA HIS A 124 -0.05 -5.43 12.51
C HIS A 124 -1.37 -4.73 12.85
N LEU A 125 -2.29 -4.72 11.88
CA LEU A 125 -3.65 -4.22 12.04
C LEU A 125 -4.58 -5.27 11.43
N PRO A 126 -5.13 -6.20 12.23
CA PRO A 126 -6.03 -7.21 11.70
C PRO A 126 -7.25 -6.54 11.09
N ASP A 127 -7.64 -7.00 9.90
CA ASP A 127 -8.81 -6.45 9.22
C ASP A 127 -10.07 -6.82 10.02
N VAL A 128 -10.73 -5.82 10.61
CA VAL A 128 -11.93 -6.02 11.44
C VAL A 128 -13.17 -6.23 10.55
N SER A 129 -13.01 -6.26 9.21
CA SER A 129 -14.09 -6.65 8.31
C SER A 129 -14.34 -8.16 8.34
N GLY A 130 -15.02 -8.59 9.41
CA GLY A 130 -15.87 -9.78 9.34
C GLY A 130 -16.86 -9.67 8.17
N PRO A 131 -17.48 -10.78 7.72
CA PRO A 131 -18.47 -10.72 6.64
C PRO A 131 -19.49 -9.66 7.02
N GLN A 132 -19.78 -8.73 6.11
CA GLN A 132 -20.73 -7.63 6.30
C GLN A 132 -22.08 -8.18 6.79
N GLY A 133 -22.19 -8.31 8.11
CA GLY A 133 -23.43 -8.48 8.82
C GLY A 133 -23.98 -7.08 8.97
N GLU A 134 -25.13 -6.84 8.35
CA GLU A 134 -26.04 -5.77 8.71
C GLU A 134 -26.11 -5.68 10.25
N GLY A 135 -25.62 -4.57 10.78
CA GLY A 135 -25.37 -4.38 12.20
C GLY A 135 -25.46 -2.91 12.56
N ASP A 136 -26.65 -2.38 12.30
CA ASP A 136 -27.30 -1.20 12.85
C ASP A 136 -26.47 -0.23 13.72
N SER A 137 -26.56 1.04 13.31
CA SER A 137 -26.20 2.22 14.09
C SER A 137 -26.84 2.20 15.49
N ALA A 138 -26.06 1.88 16.53
CA ALA A 138 -26.50 2.12 17.90
C ALA A 138 -25.33 2.46 18.83
N LEU A 139 -24.59 3.54 18.53
CA LEU A 139 -23.69 4.14 19.52
C LEU A 139 -23.69 5.66 19.45
N LEU A 140 -24.87 6.27 19.61
CA LEU A 140 -25.00 7.69 19.96
C LEU A 140 -26.42 7.98 20.49
N ALA A 141 -26.66 7.67 21.77
CA ALA A 141 -27.65 8.37 22.60
C ALA A 141 -27.52 7.93 24.07
N LEU A 142 -26.45 8.34 24.74
CA LEU A 142 -26.50 8.52 26.20
C LEU A 142 -26.76 9.99 26.46
N LEU A 143 -28.03 10.36 26.58
CA LEU A 143 -28.44 11.58 27.28
C LEU A 143 -29.39 11.22 28.43
N PRO A 144 -29.21 11.80 29.62
CA PRO A 144 -30.06 11.54 30.78
C PRO A 144 -31.29 12.44 30.74
N GLU A 145 -32.49 11.85 30.70
CA GLU A 145 -33.73 12.60 30.92
C GLU A 145 -33.91 12.81 32.43
N SER A 146 -33.48 13.98 32.90
CA SER A 146 -33.80 14.50 34.22
C SER A 146 -35.22 15.10 34.24
N GLY A 147 -36.06 14.59 35.13
CA GLY A 147 -37.05 15.39 35.88
C GLY A 147 -38.49 15.45 35.36
N GLY A 148 -39.44 15.19 36.27
CA GLY A 148 -40.83 15.65 36.11
C GLY A 148 -41.88 14.90 36.94
N CYS A 149 -42.33 15.51 38.04
CA CYS A 149 -43.36 15.07 38.99
C CYS A 149 -44.74 14.74 38.40
N SER A 150 -45.48 13.80 39.06
CA SER A 150 -46.88 14.05 39.48
C SER A 150 -47.45 13.01 40.45
N VAL A 151 -47.61 13.49 41.69
CA VAL A 151 -48.72 13.35 42.67
C VAL A 151 -49.45 12.02 42.92
N HIS A 152 -49.42 11.64 44.21
CA HIS A 152 -50.42 10.81 44.89
C HIS A 152 -51.84 11.37 44.71
N SER A 153 -52.83 10.47 44.71
CA SER A 153 -53.94 10.61 45.65
C SER A 153 -54.58 9.26 45.97
N ALA A 154 -55.11 9.21 47.19
CA ALA A 154 -55.62 8.07 47.95
C ALA A 154 -56.85 7.36 47.36
#